data_AF-A0A5E3X5H0-F1
#
_entry.id   AF-A0A5E3X5H0-F1
#
_cell.length_a   1.000
_cell.length_b   1.000
_cell.length_c   1.000
_cell.angle_alpha   90.00
_cell.angle_beta   90.00
_cell.angle_gamma   90.00
#
_symmetry.space_group_name_H-M   'P 1'
#
loop_
_entity.id
_entity.type
_entity.pdbx_description
1 polymer ?
#
loop_
_entity_poly.entity_id
_entity_poly.type
_entity_poly.pdbx_seq_one_letter_code
_entity_poly.pdbx_strand_id
1 'polypeptide(L)'
;MIAARLRGLRLAPTAQLSLALARVRRPQPCALRYSSSSGAVPISNARSVNARPKNAGAHRSGRSCSCGRQLSAQWYTDAEKDKEPMCIHCYYRRRRERANADVKVSCLDCGTGTSYYWYKHPESGKIGRCSTCYRRDRKGHYRCRTCYLRENNKSAVFVGRSCVECGSGHERGGPWYRHRSSDGNWDNSYICKPCWRRLDRARKRKARRHEETRGHFESEDA
;
A
#
# COMPACT_ATOMS: atom_id res chain seq x y z
N MET A 1 -33.10 -41.03 -43.79
CA MET A 1 -31.98 -41.96 -43.51
C MET A 1 -30.71 -41.39 -44.12
N ILE A 2 -29.85 -40.73 -43.32
CA ILE A 2 -28.51 -40.30 -43.76
C ILE A 2 -27.53 -40.73 -42.69
N ALA A 3 -26.55 -41.52 -43.12
CA ALA A 3 -25.60 -42.24 -42.30
C ALA A 3 -24.44 -41.38 -41.78
N ALA A 4 -23.90 -41.87 -40.66
CA ALA A 4 -22.79 -41.40 -39.87
C ALA A 4 -21.53 -40.96 -40.61
N ARG A 5 -20.75 -40.08 -39.95
CA ARG A 5 -19.27 -40.14 -39.96
C ARG A 5 -18.71 -39.54 -38.67
N LEU A 6 -18.47 -40.42 -37.70
CA LEU A 6 -17.59 -40.17 -36.56
C LEU A 6 -16.14 -40.25 -37.04
N ARG A 7 -15.36 -39.18 -36.89
CA ARG A 7 -13.90 -39.24 -36.98
C ARG A 7 -13.32 -38.92 -35.60
N GLY A 8 -12.77 -39.96 -34.99
CA GLY A 8 -12.02 -39.86 -33.76
C GLY A 8 -10.70 -39.14 -33.96
N LEU A 9 -10.39 -38.24 -33.03
CA LEU A 9 -9.05 -37.70 -32.87
C LEU A 9 -8.44 -38.31 -31.60
N ARG A 10 -7.32 -38.99 -31.82
CA ARG A 10 -6.51 -39.70 -30.83
C ARG A 10 -5.85 -38.70 -29.90
N LEU A 11 -6.01 -38.95 -28.60
CA LEU A 11 -5.25 -38.34 -27.53
C LEU A 11 -3.79 -38.83 -27.59
N ALA A 12 -2.83 -37.91 -27.59
CA ALA A 12 -1.42 -38.22 -27.34
C ALA A 12 -1.11 -37.96 -25.85
N PRO A 13 -0.48 -38.92 -25.13
CA PRO A 13 -0.02 -38.68 -23.77
C PRO A 13 1.39 -38.05 -23.82
N THR A 14 1.50 -36.76 -23.50
CA THR A 14 2.80 -36.14 -23.19
C THR A 14 3.19 -36.52 -21.77
N ALA A 15 4.15 -37.44 -21.66
CA ALA A 15 4.85 -37.73 -20.43
C ALA A 15 5.68 -36.49 -20.03
N GLN A 16 5.28 -35.80 -18.95
CA GLN A 16 6.13 -34.80 -18.31
C GLN A 16 6.97 -35.47 -17.22
N LEU A 17 8.28 -35.52 -17.47
CA LEU A 17 9.32 -35.91 -16.54
C LEU A 17 9.38 -34.91 -15.39
N SER A 18 8.93 -35.34 -14.21
CA SER A 18 9.07 -34.61 -12.95
C SER A 18 10.48 -34.82 -12.38
N LEU A 19 11.39 -33.88 -12.65
CA LEU A 19 12.69 -33.78 -11.97
C LEU A 19 12.48 -33.27 -10.53
N ALA A 20 12.33 -34.21 -9.60
CA ALA A 20 12.32 -33.94 -8.17
C ALA A 20 13.74 -33.62 -7.67
N LEU A 21 14.09 -32.34 -7.62
CA LEU A 21 15.29 -31.88 -6.92
C LEU A 21 15.05 -31.98 -5.41
N ALA A 22 15.48 -33.10 -4.83
CA ALA A 22 15.57 -33.30 -3.39
C ALA A 22 16.53 -32.25 -2.78
N ARG A 23 15.97 -31.22 -2.15
CA ARG A 23 16.73 -30.29 -1.32
C ARG A 23 17.17 -31.02 -0.06
N VAL A 24 18.45 -31.35 0.00
CA VAL A 24 19.17 -31.78 1.20
C VAL A 24 18.99 -30.70 2.28
N ARG A 25 18.13 -30.99 3.27
CA ARG A 25 18.01 -30.17 4.48
C ARG A 25 19.24 -30.40 5.34
N ARG A 26 20.11 -29.40 5.42
CA ARG A 26 21.18 -29.37 6.44
C ARG A 26 20.53 -29.39 7.84
N PRO A 27 20.92 -30.31 8.73
CA PRO A 27 20.47 -30.28 10.12
C PRO A 27 20.96 -28.98 10.76
N GLN A 28 20.04 -28.20 11.30
CA GLN A 28 20.38 -27.04 12.12
C GLN A 28 20.82 -27.54 13.50
N PRO A 29 21.96 -27.09 14.04
CA PRO A 29 22.34 -27.40 15.40
C PRO A 29 21.31 -26.81 16.36
N CYS A 30 20.74 -27.69 17.18
CA CYS A 30 19.79 -27.38 18.23
C CYS A 30 20.49 -26.49 19.25
N ALA A 31 20.23 -25.19 19.23
CA ALA A 31 20.61 -24.32 20.34
C ALA A 31 19.73 -24.72 21.55
N LEU A 32 20.32 -25.46 22.48
CA LEU A 32 19.79 -25.71 23.82
C LEU A 32 19.53 -24.36 24.48
N ARG A 33 18.25 -23.95 24.53
CA ARG A 33 17.82 -22.85 25.39
C ARG A 33 17.72 -23.37 26.80
N TYR A 34 18.63 -22.89 27.64
CA TYR A 34 18.58 -23.01 29.08
C TYR A 34 17.28 -22.36 29.58
N SER A 35 16.35 -23.17 30.08
CA SER A 35 15.13 -22.70 30.75
C SER A 35 15.50 -22.21 32.15
N SER A 36 15.88 -20.94 32.26
CA SER A 36 15.89 -20.25 33.54
C SER A 36 14.47 -19.80 33.86
N SER A 37 13.78 -20.60 34.66
CA SER A 37 12.51 -20.29 35.29
C SER A 37 12.70 -19.19 36.34
N SER A 38 12.82 -17.95 35.89
CA SER A 38 12.60 -16.78 36.73
C SER A 38 11.23 -16.25 36.39
N GLY A 39 10.31 -16.30 37.35
CA GLY A 39 8.93 -15.79 37.26
C GLY A 39 8.88 -14.28 37.09
N ALA A 40 9.38 -13.78 35.95
CA ALA A 40 9.16 -12.43 35.51
C ALA A 40 7.70 -12.35 35.03
N VAL A 41 6.86 -11.76 35.88
CA VAL A 41 5.53 -11.26 35.50
C VAL A 41 5.71 -10.57 34.15
N PRO A 42 4.96 -10.94 33.09
CA PRO A 42 5.10 -10.29 31.80
C PRO A 42 4.89 -8.81 32.05
N ILE A 43 5.96 -8.03 31.89
CA ILE A 43 5.89 -6.58 31.75
C ILE A 43 4.99 -6.42 30.55
N SER A 44 3.70 -6.23 30.83
CA SER A 44 2.72 -5.88 29.83
C SER A 44 3.30 -4.63 29.25
N ASN A 45 3.86 -4.75 28.03
CA ASN A 45 4.29 -3.61 27.26
C ASN A 45 3.15 -2.64 27.37
N ALA A 46 3.35 -1.57 28.15
CA ALA A 46 2.38 -0.54 28.39
C ALA A 46 2.19 0.08 27.01
N ARG A 47 1.30 -0.54 26.23
CA ARG A 47 0.93 -0.14 24.89
C ARG A 47 0.48 1.27 25.12
N SER A 48 1.31 2.20 24.66
CA SER A 48 1.09 3.63 24.63
C SER A 48 -0.40 3.92 24.81
N VAL A 49 -0.76 4.32 26.03
CA VAL A 49 -2.12 4.72 26.40
C VAL A 49 -2.56 5.94 25.57
N ASN A 50 -1.64 6.53 24.80
CA ASN A 50 -1.70 7.86 24.23
C ASN A 50 -2.09 7.91 22.75
N ALA A 51 -2.93 6.98 22.30
CA ALA A 51 -3.73 7.24 21.12
C ALA A 51 -5.10 6.57 21.23
N ARG A 52 -5.87 6.94 22.27
CA ARG A 52 -7.32 6.78 22.17
C ARG A 52 -7.75 7.53 20.90
N PRO A 53 -8.35 6.85 19.91
CA PRO A 53 -8.87 7.54 18.74
C PRO A 53 -9.82 8.62 19.24
N LYS A 54 -9.64 9.87 18.83
CA LYS A 54 -10.44 11.02 19.32
C LYS A 54 -11.95 10.79 19.17
N ASN A 55 -12.35 9.85 18.32
CA ASN A 55 -13.73 9.54 17.98
C ASN A 55 -14.21 8.17 18.52
N ALA A 56 -13.45 7.50 19.41
CA ALA A 56 -13.85 6.20 19.94
C ALA A 56 -14.87 6.35 21.08
N GLY A 57 -16.10 5.90 20.84
CA GLY A 57 -17.18 5.90 21.83
C GLY A 57 -17.61 4.49 22.23
N ALA A 58 -18.23 4.38 23.41
CA ALA A 58 -18.95 3.17 23.80
C ALA A 58 -20.21 2.97 22.95
N HIS A 59 -20.69 1.73 22.83
CA HIS A 59 -21.96 1.47 22.15
C HIS A 59 -23.13 2.05 22.97
N ARG A 60 -24.18 2.53 22.30
CA ARG A 60 -25.35 3.15 22.98
C ARG A 60 -26.07 2.22 23.95
N SER A 61 -26.00 0.91 23.74
CA SER A 61 -26.61 -0.08 24.64
C SER A 61 -25.74 -0.48 25.83
N GLY A 62 -24.54 0.10 25.99
CA GLY A 62 -23.57 -0.28 27.03
C GLY A 62 -22.90 -1.65 26.82
N ARG A 63 -23.31 -2.41 25.81
CA ARG A 63 -22.74 -3.73 25.48
C ARG A 63 -21.40 -3.58 24.77
N SER A 64 -20.53 -4.59 24.94
CA SER A 64 -19.26 -4.69 24.25
C SER A 64 -19.39 -5.46 22.94
N CYS A 65 -18.40 -5.30 22.05
CA CYS A 65 -18.30 -6.13 20.85
C CYS A 65 -17.95 -7.57 21.23
N SER A 66 -18.36 -8.55 20.44
CA SER A 66 -17.92 -9.96 20.53
C SER A 66 -16.41 -10.22 20.62
N CYS A 67 -15.55 -9.23 20.29
CA CYS A 67 -14.11 -9.30 20.53
C CYS A 67 -13.65 -8.71 21.88
N GLY A 68 -14.57 -8.41 22.79
CA GLY A 68 -14.33 -7.79 24.09
C GLY A 68 -14.08 -6.27 24.07
N ARG A 69 -14.05 -5.63 22.90
CA ARG A 69 -13.83 -4.17 22.82
C ARG A 69 -15.05 -3.41 23.30
N GLN A 70 -14.83 -2.49 24.25
CA GLN A 70 -15.86 -1.60 24.79
C GLN A 70 -15.92 -0.24 24.07
N LEU A 71 -14.87 0.14 23.33
CA LEU A 71 -14.79 1.41 22.60
C LEU A 71 -14.53 1.16 21.12
N SER A 72 -15.21 1.91 20.25
CA SER A 72 -15.03 1.86 18.80
C SER A 72 -15.32 3.21 18.18
N ALA A 73 -14.62 3.55 17.09
CA ALA A 73 -14.91 4.77 16.33
C ALA A 73 -16.30 4.74 15.68
N GLN A 74 -16.78 3.54 15.38
CA GLN A 74 -18.11 3.30 14.82
C GLN A 74 -18.59 1.92 15.24
N TRP A 75 -19.90 1.79 15.43
CA TRP A 75 -20.56 0.55 15.79
C TRP A 75 -21.54 0.12 14.70
N TYR A 76 -21.67 -1.19 14.53
CA TYR A 76 -22.56 -1.84 13.57
C TYR A 76 -23.39 -2.89 14.30
N THR A 77 -24.55 -3.24 13.76
CA THR A 77 -25.36 -4.37 14.25
C THR A 77 -25.14 -5.59 13.38
N ASP A 78 -24.98 -6.75 14.00
CA ASP A 78 -24.94 -8.01 13.27
C ASP A 78 -26.36 -8.45 12.92
N ALA A 79 -26.65 -8.59 11.62
CA ALA A 79 -27.95 -9.04 11.14
C ALA A 79 -28.21 -10.54 11.45
N GLU A 80 -27.15 -11.33 11.63
CA GLU A 80 -27.26 -12.79 11.84
C GLU A 80 -27.42 -13.18 13.32
N LYS A 81 -27.00 -12.32 14.25
CA LYS A 81 -26.96 -12.60 15.69
C LYS A 81 -27.76 -11.57 16.48
N ASP A 82 -29.08 -11.55 16.29
CA ASP A 82 -30.01 -10.76 17.12
C ASP A 82 -29.60 -9.28 17.33
N LYS A 83 -29.01 -8.65 16.30
CA LYS A 83 -28.54 -7.25 16.36
C LYS A 83 -27.43 -7.01 17.40
N GLU A 84 -26.61 -8.01 17.70
CA GLU A 84 -25.44 -7.88 18.59
C GLU A 84 -24.50 -6.76 18.08
N PRO A 85 -24.02 -5.85 18.96
CA PRO A 85 -23.15 -4.77 18.53
C PRO A 85 -21.77 -5.27 18.14
N MET A 86 -21.28 -4.77 17.02
CA MET A 86 -19.94 -5.05 16.51
C MET A 86 -19.14 -3.77 16.35
N CYS A 87 -17.89 -3.79 16.81
CA CYS A 87 -16.95 -2.74 16.47
C CYS A 87 -16.63 -2.76 14.97
N ILE A 88 -16.22 -1.61 14.42
CA ILE A 88 -15.85 -1.44 13.02
C ILE A 88 -14.85 -2.49 12.51
N HIS A 89 -13.91 -2.91 13.35
CA HIS A 89 -12.92 -3.93 13.00
C HIS A 89 -13.55 -5.32 12.82
N CYS A 90 -14.40 -5.75 13.75
CA CYS A 90 -15.10 -7.02 13.65
C CYS A 90 -16.08 -7.03 12.48
N TYR A 91 -16.77 -5.92 12.25
CA TYR A 91 -17.62 -5.74 11.08
C TYR A 91 -16.86 -5.96 9.78
N TYR A 92 -15.73 -5.28 9.56
CA TYR A 92 -14.94 -5.45 8.35
C TYR A 92 -14.25 -6.82 8.25
N ARG A 93 -13.87 -7.43 9.37
CA ARG A 93 -13.31 -8.79 9.39
C ARG A 93 -14.36 -9.79 8.92
N ARG A 94 -15.56 -9.77 9.51
CA ARG A 94 -16.65 -10.68 9.14
C ARG A 94 -17.14 -10.45 7.72
N ARG A 95 -17.27 -9.19 7.30
CA ARG A 95 -17.59 -8.85 5.90
C ARG A 95 -16.54 -9.41 4.93
N ARG A 96 -15.26 -9.36 5.30
CA ARG A 96 -14.17 -9.99 4.54
C ARG A 96 -14.34 -11.50 4.50
N GLU A 97 -14.60 -12.15 5.63
CA GLU A 97 -14.78 -13.60 5.70
C GLU A 97 -15.92 -14.05 4.78
N ARG A 98 -17.10 -13.41 4.84
CA ARG A 98 -18.22 -13.69 3.91
C ARG A 98 -17.81 -13.52 2.45
N ALA A 99 -17.18 -12.39 2.12
CA ALA A 99 -16.72 -12.11 0.76
C ALA A 99 -15.66 -13.10 0.22
N ASN A 100 -15.00 -13.86 1.09
CA ASN A 100 -14.04 -14.91 0.69
C ASN A 100 -14.59 -16.34 0.90
N ALA A 101 -15.73 -16.51 1.56
CA ALA A 101 -16.38 -17.81 1.77
C ALA A 101 -17.22 -18.21 0.54
N ASP A 102 -17.97 -17.25 -0.02
CA ASP A 102 -18.97 -17.54 -1.06
C ASP A 102 -18.37 -17.82 -2.44
N VAL A 103 -17.13 -17.40 -2.67
CA VAL A 103 -16.52 -17.52 -3.99
C VAL A 103 -15.08 -18.01 -3.85
N LYS A 104 -14.78 -19.16 -4.48
CA LYS A 104 -13.41 -19.62 -4.78
C LYS A 104 -12.75 -18.70 -5.82
N VAL A 105 -12.82 -17.39 -5.63
CA VAL A 105 -12.23 -16.38 -6.50
C VAL A 105 -10.81 -16.14 -6.00
N SER A 106 -9.85 -16.47 -6.86
CA SER A 106 -8.50 -15.96 -6.76
C SER A 106 -8.37 -14.71 -7.62
N CYS A 107 -7.55 -13.76 -7.19
CA CYS A 107 -7.23 -12.59 -8.00
C CYS A 107 -6.54 -13.01 -9.29
N LEU A 108 -7.09 -12.61 -10.44
CA LEU A 108 -6.52 -12.90 -11.75
C LEU A 108 -5.16 -12.22 -11.96
N ASP A 109 -4.90 -11.09 -11.31
CA ASP A 109 -3.63 -10.37 -11.45
C ASP A 109 -2.51 -10.91 -10.51
N CYS A 110 -2.84 -11.48 -9.35
CA CYS A 110 -1.84 -11.83 -8.34
C CYS A 110 -2.05 -13.16 -7.61
N GLY A 111 -3.07 -13.93 -7.98
CA GLY A 111 -3.37 -15.25 -7.42
C GLY A 111 -3.87 -15.27 -5.97
N THR A 112 -3.93 -14.13 -5.27
CA THR A 112 -4.41 -14.14 -3.87
C THR A 112 -5.84 -14.67 -3.80
N GLY A 113 -6.08 -15.64 -2.91
CA GLY A 113 -7.43 -16.13 -2.59
C GLY A 113 -8.13 -15.30 -1.52
N THR A 114 -7.52 -14.19 -1.06
CA THR A 114 -8.10 -13.34 -0.04
C THR A 114 -8.06 -11.86 -0.45
N SER A 115 -9.17 -11.16 -0.25
CA SER A 115 -9.28 -9.72 -0.47
C SER A 115 -10.33 -9.09 0.44
N TYR A 116 -10.21 -7.78 0.69
CA TYR A 116 -11.25 -6.99 1.38
C TYR A 116 -12.47 -6.75 0.51
N TYR A 117 -12.24 -6.52 -0.78
CA TYR A 117 -13.27 -6.29 -1.79
C TYR A 117 -12.81 -6.95 -3.09
N TRP A 118 -13.76 -7.45 -3.85
CA TRP A 118 -13.54 -8.02 -5.17
C TRP A 118 -14.16 -7.12 -6.22
N TYR A 119 -13.41 -6.84 -7.28
CA TYR A 119 -13.80 -5.99 -8.40
C TYR A 119 -13.87 -6.81 -9.69
N LYS A 120 -14.65 -6.32 -10.65
CA LYS A 120 -14.65 -6.87 -12.01
C LYS A 120 -13.28 -6.65 -12.65
N HIS A 121 -12.74 -7.69 -13.24
CA HIS A 121 -11.52 -7.60 -14.03
C HIS A 121 -11.86 -6.99 -15.41
N PRO A 122 -11.08 -6.03 -15.93
CA PRO A 122 -11.39 -5.33 -17.18
C PRO A 122 -11.39 -6.27 -18.38
N GLU A 123 -10.50 -7.27 -18.41
CA GLU A 123 -10.40 -8.20 -19.54
C GLU A 123 -11.48 -9.29 -19.52
N SER A 124 -11.84 -9.81 -18.35
CA SER A 124 -12.79 -10.94 -18.27
C SER A 124 -14.22 -10.52 -18.01
N GLY A 125 -14.45 -9.27 -17.57
CA GLY A 125 -15.75 -8.76 -17.12
C GLY A 125 -16.30 -9.42 -15.84
N LYS A 126 -15.65 -10.47 -15.33
CA LYS A 126 -16.04 -11.24 -14.15
C LYS A 126 -15.38 -10.69 -12.89
N ILE A 127 -15.99 -10.96 -11.74
CA ILE A 127 -15.40 -10.66 -10.43
C ILE A 127 -14.13 -11.50 -10.29
N GLY A 128 -12.98 -10.84 -10.20
CA GLY A 128 -11.69 -11.53 -10.24
C GLY A 128 -10.50 -10.66 -9.87
N ARG A 129 -10.70 -9.42 -9.41
CA ARG A 129 -9.62 -8.51 -9.07
C ARG A 129 -9.67 -8.11 -7.60
N CYS A 130 -8.59 -8.33 -6.85
CA CYS A 130 -8.52 -7.94 -5.45
C CYS A 130 -8.42 -6.41 -5.30
N SER A 131 -8.82 -5.87 -4.15
CA SER A 131 -8.86 -4.41 -3.92
C SER A 131 -7.49 -3.74 -3.99
N THR A 132 -6.43 -4.50 -3.71
CA THR A 132 -5.04 -4.01 -3.85
C THR A 132 -4.67 -3.87 -5.32
N CYS A 133 -4.95 -4.87 -6.15
CA CYS A 133 -4.71 -4.80 -7.59
C CYS A 133 -5.59 -3.74 -8.26
N TYR A 134 -6.87 -3.64 -7.89
CA TYR A 134 -7.76 -2.58 -8.37
C TYR A 134 -7.25 -1.16 -8.03
N ARG A 135 -6.81 -0.91 -6.78
CA ARG A 135 -6.24 0.39 -6.42
C ARG A 135 -4.92 0.68 -7.13
N ARG A 136 -4.13 -0.36 -7.40
CA ARG A 136 -2.87 -0.25 -8.13
C ARG A 136 -3.12 0.12 -9.59
N ASP A 137 -4.09 -0.54 -10.23
CA ASP A 137 -4.61 -0.27 -11.56
C ASP A 137 -5.13 1.18 -11.71
N ARG A 138 -6.08 1.59 -10.85
CA ARG A 138 -6.62 2.96 -10.82
C ARG A 138 -5.59 4.06 -10.64
N LYS A 139 -4.46 3.77 -10.02
CA LYS A 139 -3.36 4.72 -9.82
C LYS A 139 -2.32 4.68 -10.95
N GLY A 140 -2.53 3.88 -12.01
CA GLY A 140 -1.56 3.71 -13.09
C GLY A 140 -0.30 2.94 -12.68
N HIS A 141 -0.34 2.18 -11.59
CA HIS A 141 0.83 1.51 -11.00
C HIS A 141 0.89 0.00 -11.33
N TYR A 142 0.50 -0.47 -12.52
CA TYR A 142 0.73 -1.89 -12.91
C TYR A 142 2.19 -2.30 -12.90
N ARG A 143 3.08 -1.34 -12.81
CA ARG A 143 4.50 -1.55 -12.83
C ARG A 143 4.98 -1.75 -11.39
N CYS A 144 5.74 -2.83 -11.18
CA CYS A 144 6.56 -3.01 -10.00
C CYS A 144 7.25 -1.68 -9.63
N ARG A 145 7.52 -1.36 -8.34
CA ARG A 145 8.11 -0.03 -7.97
C ARG A 145 9.28 0.35 -8.87
N THR A 146 10.14 -0.62 -9.19
CA THR A 146 11.27 -0.49 -10.12
C THR A 146 10.83 -0.15 -11.54
N CYS A 147 9.82 -0.85 -12.06
CA CYS A 147 9.23 -0.68 -13.38
C CYS A 147 8.51 0.69 -13.52
N TYR A 148 7.84 1.14 -12.46
CA TYR A 148 7.18 2.44 -12.37
C TYR A 148 8.23 3.55 -12.35
N LEU A 149 9.25 3.44 -11.50
CA LEU A 149 10.37 4.38 -11.48
C LEU A 149 11.12 4.37 -12.80
N ARG A 150 11.29 3.22 -13.46
CA ARG A 150 11.96 3.11 -14.76
C ARG A 150 11.17 3.80 -15.87
N GLU A 151 9.85 3.67 -15.90
CA GLU A 151 9.01 4.37 -16.89
C GLU A 151 8.89 5.85 -16.61
N ASN A 152 8.70 6.23 -15.35
CA ASN A 152 8.71 7.61 -14.93
C ASN A 152 10.09 8.25 -15.11
N ASN A 153 11.16 7.46 -15.04
CA ASN A 153 12.49 7.88 -15.44
C ASN A 153 12.62 7.93 -16.97
N LYS A 154 11.96 7.09 -17.77
CA LYS A 154 11.95 7.24 -19.23
C LYS A 154 11.26 8.53 -19.67
N SER A 155 10.18 8.93 -19.00
CA SER A 155 9.57 10.26 -19.20
C SER A 155 10.36 11.41 -18.55
N ALA A 156 11.33 11.11 -17.68
CA ALA A 156 12.28 12.11 -17.16
C ALA A 156 13.61 12.16 -17.94
N VAL A 157 13.96 11.09 -18.67
CA VAL A 157 15.09 10.98 -19.60
C VAL A 157 14.60 11.45 -20.97
N PHE A 158 14.20 12.71 -21.03
CA PHE A 158 14.16 13.42 -22.30
C PHE A 158 15.61 13.75 -22.65
N VAL A 159 16.14 13.08 -23.68
CA VAL A 159 17.40 13.49 -24.32
C VAL A 159 17.28 14.98 -24.64
N GLY A 160 18.21 15.80 -24.12
CA GLY A 160 18.23 17.25 -24.34
C GLY A 160 17.77 18.14 -23.18
N ARG A 161 17.37 17.61 -22.02
CA ARG A 161 17.13 18.46 -20.83
C ARG A 161 18.41 18.74 -20.05
N SER A 162 18.78 20.01 -19.93
CA SER A 162 19.82 20.51 -19.02
C SER A 162 19.17 21.16 -17.79
N CYS A 163 19.89 21.16 -16.67
CA CYS A 163 19.45 21.90 -15.49
C CYS A 163 19.46 23.40 -15.80
N VAL A 164 18.31 24.07 -15.69
CA VAL A 164 18.22 25.51 -16.00
C VAL A 164 19.10 26.39 -15.11
N GLU A 165 19.45 25.92 -13.92
CA GLU A 165 20.28 26.64 -12.95
C GLU A 165 21.78 26.46 -13.16
N CYS A 166 22.21 25.33 -13.72
CA CYS A 166 23.65 25.01 -13.79
C CYS A 166 24.11 24.37 -15.10
N GLY A 167 23.26 24.30 -16.12
CA GLY A 167 23.54 23.72 -17.43
C GLY A 167 23.84 22.22 -17.44
N SER A 168 23.96 21.57 -16.28
CA SER A 168 24.41 20.17 -16.21
C SER A 168 23.40 19.24 -16.89
N GLY A 169 23.89 18.42 -17.81
CA GLY A 169 23.15 17.32 -18.41
C GLY A 169 22.91 16.16 -17.44
N HIS A 170 22.20 15.14 -17.93
CA HIS A 170 21.72 13.98 -17.16
C HIS A 170 22.83 13.03 -16.65
N GLU A 171 24.10 13.30 -16.91
CA GLU A 171 25.20 12.34 -16.74
C GLU A 171 25.33 11.75 -15.32
N ARG A 172 24.79 12.42 -14.30
CA ARG A 172 24.86 11.96 -12.90
C ARG A 172 23.62 11.24 -12.36
N GLY A 173 22.66 10.85 -13.21
CA GLY A 173 21.63 9.84 -12.89
C GLY A 173 20.68 10.14 -11.71
N GLY A 174 20.50 11.41 -11.34
CA GLY A 174 19.66 11.83 -10.22
C GLY A 174 18.22 12.16 -10.61
N PRO A 175 17.26 12.15 -9.66
CA PRO A 175 15.89 12.60 -9.91
C PRO A 175 15.85 14.09 -10.25
N TRP A 176 14.95 14.44 -11.17
CA TRP A 176 14.67 15.83 -11.58
C TRP A 176 13.50 16.41 -10.81
N TYR A 177 13.55 17.71 -10.57
CA TYR A 177 12.48 18.44 -9.90
C TYR A 177 11.98 19.54 -10.82
N ARG A 178 10.66 19.78 -10.83
CA ARG A 178 10.10 20.91 -11.56
C ARG A 178 10.60 22.21 -10.94
N HIS A 179 11.09 23.09 -11.80
CA HIS A 179 11.43 24.45 -11.41
C HIS A 179 10.15 25.29 -11.40
N ARG A 180 10.03 26.18 -10.42
CA ARG A 180 8.93 27.14 -10.36
C ARG A 180 9.53 28.48 -10.74
N SER A 181 9.04 29.05 -11.84
CA SER A 181 9.52 30.32 -12.36
C SER A 181 9.22 31.46 -11.38
N SER A 182 9.89 32.60 -11.57
CA SER A 182 9.77 33.77 -10.67
C SER A 182 8.38 34.37 -10.64
N ASP A 183 7.61 34.20 -11.71
CA ASP A 183 6.19 34.56 -11.86
C ASP A 183 5.25 33.59 -11.11
N GLY A 184 5.79 32.51 -10.54
CA GLY A 184 5.02 31.47 -9.85
C GLY A 184 4.42 30.41 -10.76
N ASN A 185 4.64 30.49 -12.08
CA ASN A 185 4.17 29.51 -13.06
C ASN A 185 5.01 28.23 -13.03
N TRP A 186 4.36 27.11 -13.32
CA TRP A 186 5.00 25.80 -13.45
C TRP A 186 5.38 25.58 -14.91
N ASP A 187 6.44 26.23 -15.34
CA ASP A 187 7.00 25.98 -16.67
C ASP A 187 7.49 24.53 -16.77
N ASN A 188 7.66 24.05 -18.00
CA ASN A 188 8.32 22.77 -18.29
C ASN A 188 9.84 22.83 -18.04
N SER A 189 10.32 23.72 -17.16
CA SER A 189 11.70 23.84 -16.74
C SER A 189 11.98 22.89 -15.56
N TYR A 190 13.16 22.27 -15.59
CA TYR A 190 13.56 21.27 -14.62
C TYR A 190 14.94 21.61 -14.07
N ILE A 191 15.13 21.32 -12.78
CA ILE A 191 16.39 21.48 -12.08
C ILE A 191 16.89 20.15 -11.53
N CYS A 192 18.21 19.99 -11.49
CA CYS A 192 18.84 18.82 -10.91
C CYS A 192 18.68 18.82 -9.39
N LYS A 193 18.72 17.63 -8.77
CA LYS A 193 18.60 17.46 -7.31
C LYS A 193 19.51 18.38 -6.48
N PRO A 194 20.80 18.59 -6.82
CA PRO A 194 21.65 19.55 -6.13
C PRO A 194 21.11 20.99 -6.19
N CYS A 195 20.69 21.47 -7.36
CA CYS A 195 20.11 22.81 -7.52
C CYS A 195 18.79 22.95 -6.77
N TRP A 196 17.92 21.93 -6.82
CA TRP A 196 16.67 21.93 -6.04
C TRP A 196 16.92 22.05 -4.54
N ARG A 197 17.91 21.32 -4.01
CA ARG A 197 18.29 21.43 -2.59
C ARG A 197 18.82 22.82 -2.24
N ARG A 198 19.58 23.46 -3.14
CA ARG A 198 20.08 24.84 -2.93
C ARG A 198 18.92 25.83 -2.90
N LEU A 199 18.02 25.76 -3.87
CA LEU A 199 16.81 26.59 -3.96
C LEU A 199 15.87 26.41 -2.75
N ASP A 200 15.62 25.16 -2.34
CA ASP A 200 14.78 24.86 -1.16
C ASP A 200 15.37 25.47 0.13
N ARG A 201 16.69 25.35 0.33
CA ARG A 201 17.39 25.98 1.46
C ARG A 201 17.30 27.51 1.40
N ALA A 202 17.47 28.11 0.22
CA ALA A 202 17.35 29.55 0.05
C ALA A 202 15.93 30.04 0.37
N ARG A 203 14.89 29.34 -0.10
CA ARG A 203 13.49 29.64 0.21
C ARG A 203 13.20 29.57 1.71
N LYS A 204 13.69 28.52 2.39
CA LYS A 204 13.55 28.38 3.85
C LYS A 204 14.25 29.52 4.61
N ARG A 205 15.43 29.95 4.17
CA ARG A 205 16.13 31.10 4.76
C ARG A 205 15.34 32.40 4.56
N LYS A 206 14.79 32.63 3.36
CA LYS A 206 13.95 33.82 3.08
C LYS A 206 12.68 33.82 3.93
N ALA A 207 12.02 32.67 4.08
CA ALA A 207 10.85 32.53 4.93
C ALA A 207 11.15 32.87 6.39
N ARG A 208 12.27 32.37 6.95
CA ARG A 208 12.70 32.71 8.31
C ARG A 208 12.95 34.22 8.50
N ARG A 209 13.65 34.87 7.55
CA ARG A 209 13.87 36.32 7.62
C ARG A 209 12.57 37.11 7.59
N HIS A 210 11.60 36.68 6.78
CA HIS A 210 10.29 37.34 6.71
C HIS A 210 9.48 37.16 8.01
N GLU A 211 9.63 36.00 8.68
CA GLU A 211 9.03 35.73 9.99
C GLU A 211 9.69 36.60 11.08
N GLU A 212 11.02 36.72 11.07
CA GLU A 212 11.78 37.61 11.97
C GLU A 212 11.39 39.09 11.79
N THR A 213 11.32 39.58 10.54
CA THR A 213 10.90 40.98 10.28
C THR A 213 9.46 41.23 10.65
N ARG A 214 8.57 40.25 10.46
CA ARG A 214 7.16 40.37 10.85
C ARG A 214 7.00 40.46 12.37
N GLY A 215 7.74 39.64 13.12
CA GLY A 215 7.73 39.68 14.57
C GLY A 215 8.28 41.00 15.16
N HIS A 216 9.22 41.66 14.47
CA HIS A 216 9.75 42.95 14.91
C HIS A 216 8.71 44.08 14.79
N PHE A 217 7.97 44.15 13.69
CA PHE A 217 6.92 45.16 13.51
C PHE A 217 5.77 44.99 14.51
N GLU A 218 5.36 43.75 14.79
CA GLU A 218 4.32 43.46 15.79
C GLU A 218 4.75 43.81 17.24
N SER A 219 6.06 44.04 17.49
CA SER A 219 6.57 44.45 18.81
C SER A 219 6.69 45.96 19.01
N GLU A 220 6.62 46.77 17.95
CA GLU A 220 6.68 48.23 18.05
C GLU A 220 5.29 48.87 18.27
N ASP A 221 4.21 48.13 17.95
CA ASP A 221 2.81 48.57 18.10
C ASP A 221 2.16 48.16 19.44
N ALA A 222 2.92 47.50 20.34
CA ALA A 222 2.46 47.02 21.65
C ALA A 222 3.05 47.85 22.79
#